data_AF-A0A967WUZ0-F1
#
_entry.id   AF-A0A967WUZ0-F1
#
_cell.length_a   1.000
_cell.length_b   1.000
_cell.length_c   1.000
_cell.angle_alpha   90.00
_cell.angle_beta   90.00
_cell.angle_gamma   90.00
#
_symmetry.space_group_name_H-M   'P 1'
#
loop_
_entity.id
_entity.type
_entity.pdbx_description
1 polymer ?
#
loop_
_entity_poly.entity_id
_entity_poly.type
_entity_poly.pdbx_seq_one_letter_code
_entity_poly.pdbx_strand_id
1 'polypeptide(L)' 'MWKHLIDNAIRYTPRGQITVTLDEQGGRMVTCVTDTGIGVPTDELSRIFEEFYRSDSAREQV' A
#
# COMPACT_ATOMS: atom_id res chain seq x y z
N MET A 1 -2.30 3.51 12.21
CA MET A 1 -2.60 3.96 10.84
C MET A 1 -1.38 3.80 9.92
N TRP A 2 -0.34 4.63 10.03
CA TRP A 2 0.85 4.56 9.15
C TRP A 2 1.57 3.21 9.13
N LYS A 3 1.64 2.55 10.30
CA LYS A 3 2.22 1.21 10.42
C LYS A 3 1.58 0.20 9.46
N HIS A 4 0.26 0.25 9.24
CA HIS A 4 -0.41 -0.69 8.33
C HIS A 4 -0.02 -0.46 6.88
N LEU A 5 0.13 0.80 6.46
CA LEU A 5 0.55 1.12 5.10
C LEU A 5 2.00 0.70 4.84
N ILE A 6 2.89 0.95 5.80
CA ILE A 6 4.30 0.56 5.71
C ILE A 6 4.45 -0.96 5.76
N ASP A 7 3.74 -1.64 6.68
CA ASP A 7 3.77 -3.11 6.77
C ASP A 7 3.25 -3.75 5.46
N ASN A 8 2.22 -3.18 4.84
CA ASN A 8 1.73 -3.63 3.52
C ASN A 8 2.77 -3.40 2.42
N ALA A 9 3.36 -2.21 2.36
CA ALA A 9 4.39 -1.89 1.37
C ALA A 9 5.59 -2.86 1.47
N ILE A 10 6.05 -3.15 2.69
CA ILE A 10 7.14 -4.12 2.95
C ILE A 10 6.73 -5.52 2.53
N ARG A 11 5.53 -5.96 2.93
CA ARG A 11 5.03 -7.30 2.63
C ARG A 11 4.91 -7.55 1.13
N TYR A 12 4.37 -6.58 0.38
CA TYR A 12 4.03 -6.73 -1.03
C TYR A 12 5.12 -6.23 -2.00
N THR A 13 6.27 -5.79 -1.47
CA THR A 13 7.47 -5.42 -2.25
C THR A 13 8.68 -6.27 -1.83
N PRO A 14 8.73 -7.59 -2.13
CA PRO A 14 9.88 -8.43 -1.80
C PRO A 14 11.19 -7.98 -2.47
N ARG A 15 11.08 -7.37 -3.65
CA ARG A 15 12.17 -6.72 -4.39
C ARG A 15 11.64 -5.42 -4.97
N GLY A 16 12.38 -4.33 -4.80
CA GLY A 16 11.97 -3.01 -5.27
C GLY A 16 12.31 -1.92 -4.28
N GLN A 17 11.54 -0.84 -4.32
CA GLN A 17 11.73 0.33 -3.48
C GLN A 17 10.43 0.73 -2.79
N ILE A 18 10.57 1.18 -1.54
CA ILE A 18 9.50 1.84 -0.78
C ILE A 18 10.00 3.24 -0.45
N THR A 19 9.21 4.25 -0.81
CA THR A 19 9.50 5.66 -0.57
C THR A 19 8.43 6.23 0.34
N VAL A 20 8.85 6.87 1.42
CA VAL A 20 7.95 7.59 2.33
C VAL A 20 8.28 9.08 2.24
N THR A 21 7.29 9.89 1.92
CA THR A 21 7.43 11.35 1.87
C THR A 21 6.48 12.00 2.85
N LEU A 22 6.89 13.17 3.35
CA LEU A 22 6.09 14.06 4.17
C LEU A 22 6.22 15.46 3.59
N ASP A 23 5.11 16.09 3.26
CA ASP A 23 5.08 17.39 2.61
C ASP A 23 3.93 18.24 3.15
N GLU A 24 4.05 19.56 3.09
CA GLU A 24 2.97 20.48 3.48
C GLU A 24 2.26 21.00 2.23
N GLN A 25 0.97 20.68 2.09
CA GLN A 25 0.16 21.08 0.95
C GLN A 25 -1.11 21.77 1.42
N GLY A 26 -1.23 23.07 1.12
CA GLY A 26 -2.41 23.87 1.49
C GLY A 26 -2.67 23.94 3.00
N GLY A 27 -1.61 24.04 3.81
CA GLY A 27 -1.70 24.09 5.27
C GLY A 27 -2.02 22.73 5.93
N ARG A 28 -1.86 21.63 5.19
CA ARG A 28 -2.04 20.27 5.69
C ARG A 28 -0.77 19.47 5.49
N MET A 29 -0.40 18.68 6.49
CA MET A 29 0.65 17.69 6.35
C MET A 29 0.12 16.49 5.55
N VAL A 30 0.78 16.19 4.43
CA VAL A 30 0.48 15.07 3.55
C VAL A 30 1.62 14.06 3.65
N THR A 31 1.30 12.85 4.10
CA THR A 31 2.24 11.72 4.10
C THR A 31 1.89 10.80 2.95
N CYS A 32 2.87 10.44 2.13
CA CYS A 32 2.71 9.45 1.07
C CYS A 32 3.61 8.24 1.34
N VAL A 33 3.08 7.05 1.10
CA VAL A 33 3.84 5.80 1.04
C VAL A 33 3.70 5.27 -0.37
N THR A 34 4.80 5.18 -1.10
CA THR A 34 4.85 4.66 -2.48
C THR A 34 5.70 3.40 -2.50
N ASP A 35 5.20 2.33 -3.10
CA ASP A 35 5.93 1.09 -3.30
C ASP A 35 5.96 0.68 -4.78
N THR A 36 6.92 -0.18 -5.14
CA THR A 36 7.03 -0.77 -6.49
C THR A 36 6.72 -2.26 -6.46
N GLY A 37 5.85 -2.69 -5.54
CA GLY A 37 5.51 -4.08 -5.33
C GLY A 37 4.59 -4.64 -6.41
N ILE A 38 3.93 -5.75 -6.09
CA ILE A 38 3.00 -6.42 -7.01
C ILE A 38 1.77 -5.57 -7.39
N GLY A 39 1.52 -4.49 -6.65
CA GLY A 39 0.37 -3.62 -6.84
C GLY A 39 -0.97 -4.29 -6.49
N VAL A 40 -2.05 -3.56 -6.74
CA VAL A 40 -3.43 -4.03 -6.58
C VAL A 40 -4.09 -4.04 -7.95
N PRO A 41 -4.73 -5.14 -8.37
CA PRO A 41 -5.51 -5.17 -9.61
C PRO A 41 -6.56 -4.05 -9.64
N THR A 42 -6.75 -3.40 -10.79
CA THR A 42 -7.61 -2.21 -10.90
C THR A 42 -9.07 -2.46 -10.55
N ASP A 43 -9.56 -3.67 -10.83
CA ASP A 43 -10.90 -4.16 -10.52
C ASP A 43 -11.10 -4.48 -9.02
N GLU A 44 -10.02 -4.52 -8.26
CA GLU A 44 -10.04 -4.79 -6.82
C GLU A 44 -9.83 -3.54 -5.95
N LEU A 45 -9.50 -2.39 -6.54
CA LEU A 45 -9.15 -1.16 -5.82
C LEU A 45 -10.23 -0.67 -4.84
N SER A 46 -11.51 -0.88 -5.13
CA SER A 46 -12.59 -0.54 -4.20
C SER A 46 -12.77 -1.57 -3.09
N ARG A 47 -12.38 -2.82 -3.34
CA ARG A 47 -12.64 -3.99 -2.49
C ARG A 47 -11.58 -4.18 -1.42
N ILE A 48 -10.35 -3.66 -1.61
CA ILE A 48 -9.28 -3.74 -0.61
C ILE A 48 -9.61 -3.06 0.74
N PHE A 49 -10.69 -2.28 0.79
CA PHE A 49 -11.21 -1.65 2.00
C PHE A 49 -12.37 -2.43 2.65
N GLU A 50 -12.86 -3.49 2.01
CA GLU A 50 -13.88 -4.37 2.57
C GLU A 50 -13.29 -5.25 3.69
N GLU A 51 -14.09 -5.49 4.71
CA GLU A 51 -13.67 -6.36 5.81
C GLU A 51 -13.41 -7.78 5.30
N PHE A 52 -12.30 -8.38 5.75
CA PHE A 52 -11.84 -9.73 5.36
C PHE A 52 -11.43 -9.90 3.90
N TYR A 53 -11.49 -8.87 3.05
CA TYR A 53 -11.04 -8.97 1.68
C TYR A 53 -9.51 -9.09 1.60
N ARG A 54 -9.03 -10.00 0.74
CA ARG A 54 -7.64 -10.11 0.34
C ARG A 54 -7.58 -10.36 -1.15
N SER A 55 -6.77 -9.57 -1.84
CA SER A 55 -6.49 -9.78 -3.26
C SER A 55 -5.95 -11.19 -3.50
N ASP A 56 -6.35 -11.80 -4.61
CA ASP A 56 -5.79 -13.10 -5.00
C ASP A 56 -4.28 -12.98 -5.28
N SER A 57 -3.79 -11.83 -5.76
CA SER A 57 -2.35 -11.54 -5.92
C SER A 57 -1.59 -11.53 -4.60
N ALA A 58 -2.26 -11.27 -3.48
CA ALA A 58 -1.68 -11.29 -2.14
C ALA A 58 -1.63 -12.69 -1.51
N ARG A 59 -2.39 -13.67 -2.03
CA ARG A 59 -2.47 -15.03 -1.49
C ARG A 59 -1.27 -15.89 -1.85
N GLU A 60 -0.57 -15.57 -2.94
CA GLU A 60 0.61 -16.32 -3.42
C GLU A 60 1.91 -15.98 -2.64
N GLN A 61 1.89 -14.97 -1.76
CA GLN A 61 3.07 -14.51 -1.00
C GLN A 61 3.06 -14.90 0.49
N VAL A 62 2.22 -15.88 0.90
CA VAL A 62 2.16 -16.41 2.28
C VAL A 62 2.82 -17.77 2.37
#